data_AF-A0A6B3FNV5-F1
#
_entry.id   AF-A0A6B3FNV5-F1
#
_cell.length_a   1.000
_cell.length_b   1.000
_cell.length_c   1.000
_cell.angle_alpha   90.00
_cell.angle_beta   90.00
_cell.angle_gamma   90.00
#
_symmetry.space_group_name_H-M   'P 1'
#
loop_
_entity.id
_entity.type
_entity.pdbx_description
1 polymer ?
#
loop_
_entity_poly.entity_id
_entity_poly.type
_entity_poly.pdbx_seq_one_letter_code
_entity_poly.pdbx_strand_id
1 'polypeptide(L)'
;DYALLLTARFREELAVHGDRFAAMRVALRESFGPITASAATVAAGLLALLLSDLTNNRALGPVGAIGIVCSVLSALTFLPAALVLLGRAAYWPAKPRPADDKVSGGHGIWHKVAALVDRSPRKVWAITLAALIACAAFAPTLTSKGVPLDEIFVNDAPSVAAQETLSEHFPGGSGNPAVIIAAADRLPEVTEAAERTDGVDSAVPVSAGGRP
;
A
#
# COMPACT_ATOMS: atom_id res chain seq x y z
N ASP A 1 12.68 -4.30 -5.11
CA ASP A 1 12.68 -5.15 -6.33
C ASP A 1 13.52 -4.64 -7.49
N TYR A 2 13.50 -3.34 -7.81
CA TYR A 2 14.30 -2.79 -8.93
C TYR A 2 15.79 -3.15 -8.85
N ALA A 3 16.37 -3.09 -7.64
CA ALA A 3 17.73 -3.51 -7.37
C ALA A 3 17.97 -5.01 -7.62
N LEU A 4 17.01 -5.87 -7.28
CA LEU A 4 17.11 -7.32 -7.48
C LEU A 4 17.10 -7.68 -8.97
N LEU A 5 16.22 -7.04 -9.76
CA LEU A 5 16.18 -7.24 -11.21
C LEU A 5 17.51 -6.85 -11.86
N LEU A 6 18.02 -5.67 -11.53
CA LEU A 6 19.28 -5.17 -12.10
C LEU A 6 20.49 -6.01 -11.65
N THR A 7 20.56 -6.40 -10.37
CA THR A 7 21.66 -7.23 -9.84
C THR A 7 21.63 -8.65 -10.40
N ALA A 8 20.45 -9.22 -10.64
CA ALA A 8 20.29 -10.53 -11.26
C ALA A 8 20.78 -10.49 -12.72
N ARG A 9 20.35 -9.48 -13.50
CA ARG A 9 20.82 -9.29 -14.87
C ARG A 9 22.32 -9.00 -14.94
N PHE A 10 22.84 -8.13 -14.08
CA PHE A 10 24.28 -7.87 -14.03
C PHE A 10 25.08 -9.14 -13.73
N ARG A 11 24.57 -10.03 -12.86
CA ARG A 11 25.20 -11.32 -12.56
C ARG A 11 25.20 -12.26 -13.76
N GLU A 12 24.11 -12.33 -14.53
CA GLU A 12 24.01 -13.12 -15.77
C GLU A 12 25.01 -12.62 -16.82
N GLU A 13 25.02 -11.31 -17.07
CA GLU A 13 25.92 -10.69 -18.06
C GLU A 13 27.40 -10.78 -17.67
N LEU A 14 27.71 -10.73 -16.38
CA LEU A 14 29.09 -10.88 -15.88
C LEU A 14 29.62 -12.31 -16.08
N ALA A 15 28.73 -13.31 -16.09
CA ALA A 15 29.09 -14.69 -16.40
C ALA A 15 29.40 -14.90 -17.90
N VAL A 16 28.82 -14.07 -18.78
CA VAL A 16 28.98 -14.16 -20.24
C VAL A 16 30.14 -13.30 -20.76
N HIS A 17 30.20 -12.03 -20.37
CA HIS A 17 31.13 -11.05 -20.97
C HIS A 17 32.45 -10.89 -20.22
N GLY A 18 32.54 -11.32 -18.97
CA GLY A 18 33.76 -11.26 -18.15
C GLY A 18 34.22 -9.87 -17.71
N ASP A 19 34.01 -8.83 -18.54
CA ASP A 19 34.24 -7.41 -18.26
C ASP A 19 33.05 -6.77 -17.52
N ARG A 20 33.38 -6.03 -16.44
CA ARG A 20 32.40 -5.42 -15.53
C ARG A 20 31.69 -4.23 -16.16
N PHE A 21 32.38 -3.45 -17.00
CA PHE A 21 31.79 -2.28 -17.63
C PHE A 21 30.87 -2.66 -18.79
N ALA A 22 31.29 -3.60 -19.63
CA ALA A 22 30.45 -4.16 -20.68
C ALA A 22 29.18 -4.82 -20.10
N ALA A 23 29.33 -5.69 -19.09
CA ALA A 23 28.20 -6.37 -18.45
C ALA A 23 27.19 -5.39 -17.83
N MET A 24 27.67 -4.33 -17.15
CA MET A 24 26.78 -3.33 -16.55
C MET A 24 26.01 -2.53 -17.61
N ARG A 25 26.65 -2.20 -18.74
CA ARG A 25 26.00 -1.47 -19.83
C ARG A 25 24.86 -2.28 -20.46
N VAL A 26 25.06 -3.58 -20.67
CA VAL A 26 24.03 -4.47 -21.20
C VAL A 26 22.91 -4.64 -20.17
N ALA A 27 23.25 -4.95 -18.92
CA ALA A 27 22.28 -5.13 -17.85
C ALA A 27 21.40 -3.89 -17.63
N LEU A 28 21.97 -2.68 -17.66
CA LEU A 28 21.22 -1.43 -17.58
C LEU A 28 20.29 -1.25 -18.77
N ARG A 29 20.77 -1.48 -20.00
CA ARG A 29 19.97 -1.29 -21.22
C ARG A 29 18.75 -2.20 -21.24
N GLU A 30 18.92 -3.47 -20.84
CA GLU A 30 17.82 -4.42 -20.78
C GLU A 30 16.87 -4.18 -19.60
N SER A 31 17.40 -3.77 -18.44
CA SER A 31 16.59 -3.58 -17.23
C SER A 31 15.87 -2.23 -17.19
N PHE A 32 16.33 -1.23 -17.95
CA PHE A 32 15.76 0.13 -17.94
C PHE A 32 14.28 0.15 -18.30
N GLY A 33 13.89 -0.52 -19.39
CA GLY A 33 12.51 -0.57 -19.86
C GLY A 33 11.57 -1.19 -18.81
N PRO A 34 11.82 -2.42 -18.33
CA PRO A 34 11.00 -3.07 -17.30
C PRO A 34 10.94 -2.29 -15.97
N ILE A 35 12.06 -1.75 -15.49
CA ILE A 35 12.10 -1.00 -14.23
C ILE A 35 11.27 0.29 -14.33
N THR A 36 11.47 1.06 -15.40
CA THR A 36 10.75 2.34 -15.58
C THR A 36 9.26 2.11 -15.84
N ALA A 37 8.89 1.10 -16.63
CA ALA A 37 7.50 0.75 -16.85
C ALA A 37 6.79 0.33 -15.55
N SER A 38 7.42 -0.54 -14.74
CA SER A 38 6.88 -0.95 -13.44
C SER A 38 6.80 0.21 -12.44
N ALA A 39 7.79 1.09 -12.41
CA ALA A 39 7.76 2.25 -11.53
C ALA A 39 6.69 3.27 -11.95
N ALA A 40 6.49 3.47 -13.26
CA ALA A 40 5.47 4.36 -13.78
C ALA A 40 4.05 3.91 -13.41
N THR A 41 3.77 2.60 -13.47
CA THR A 41 2.44 2.08 -13.09
C THR A 41 2.17 2.26 -11.59
N VAL A 42 3.16 2.02 -10.74
CA VAL A 42 3.04 2.24 -9.29
C VAL A 42 2.88 3.73 -8.98
N ALA A 43 3.68 4.59 -9.60
CA ALA A 43 3.57 6.04 -9.43
C ALA A 43 2.19 6.56 -9.87
N ALA A 44 1.67 6.08 -11.00
CA ALA A 44 0.32 6.43 -11.46
C ALA A 44 -0.76 5.95 -10.47
N GLY A 45 -0.64 4.74 -9.92
CA GLY A 45 -1.56 4.22 -8.89
C GLY A 45 -1.53 5.04 -7.60
N LEU A 46 -0.34 5.47 -7.16
CA LEU A 46 -0.21 6.33 -5.99
C LEU A 46 -0.76 7.74 -6.25
N LEU A 47 -0.55 8.28 -7.45
CA LEU A 47 -1.16 9.56 -7.85
C LEU A 47 -2.69 9.47 -7.93
N ALA A 48 -3.26 8.30 -8.21
CA ALA A 48 -4.71 8.13 -8.15
C ALA A 48 -5.29 8.35 -6.74
N LEU A 49 -4.48 8.22 -5.66
CA LEU A 49 -4.90 8.58 -4.30
C LEU A 49 -5.21 10.07 -4.15
N LEU A 50 -4.73 10.92 -5.07
CA LEU A 50 -5.08 12.34 -5.09
C LEU A 50 -6.56 12.60 -5.35
N LEU A 51 -7.27 11.63 -5.94
CA LEU A 51 -8.72 11.69 -6.13
C LEU A 51 -9.51 11.33 -4.86
N SER A 52 -8.86 10.96 -3.75
CA SER A 52 -9.53 10.63 -2.49
C SER A 52 -9.98 11.88 -1.72
N ASP A 53 -11.21 11.86 -1.20
CA ASP A 53 -11.75 12.90 -0.31
C ASP A 53 -11.10 12.89 1.08
N LEU A 54 -10.47 11.79 1.47
CA LEU A 54 -9.74 11.69 2.74
C LEU A 54 -8.36 12.33 2.59
N THR A 55 -8.14 13.48 3.24
CA THR A 55 -6.85 14.20 3.24
C THR A 55 -5.67 13.30 3.58
N ASN A 56 -5.83 12.36 4.50
CA ASN A 56 -4.78 11.41 4.88
C ASN A 56 -4.33 10.55 3.68
N ASN A 57 -5.27 10.03 2.90
CA ASN A 57 -4.97 9.23 1.71
C ASN A 57 -4.36 10.09 0.61
N ARG A 58 -4.88 11.32 0.44
CA ARG A 58 -4.38 12.28 -0.54
C ARG A 58 -2.92 12.67 -0.29
N ALA A 59 -2.52 12.80 0.98
CA ALA A 59 -1.13 13.12 1.36
C ALA A 59 -0.16 11.97 1.03
N LEU A 60 -0.60 10.71 1.16
CA LEU A 60 0.23 9.53 0.85
C LEU A 60 0.59 9.42 -0.64
N GLY A 61 -0.30 9.88 -1.54
CA GLY A 61 -0.08 9.78 -2.98
C GLY A 61 1.21 10.45 -3.47
N PRO A 62 1.37 11.78 -3.31
CA PRO A 62 2.59 12.50 -3.71
C PRO A 62 3.84 12.00 -3.02
N VAL A 63 3.76 11.73 -1.71
CA VAL A 63 4.92 11.23 -0.92
C VAL A 63 5.39 9.89 -1.46
N GLY A 64 4.47 8.97 -1.72
CA GLY A 64 4.77 7.67 -2.31
C GLY A 64 5.34 7.80 -3.73
N ALA A 65 4.75 8.64 -4.58
CA ALA A 65 5.21 8.85 -5.95
C ALA A 65 6.64 9.39 -6.01
N ILE A 66 6.98 10.38 -5.17
CA ILE A 66 8.36 10.88 -5.03
C ILE A 66 9.30 9.77 -4.55
N GLY A 67 8.85 8.96 -3.58
CA GLY A 67 9.60 7.81 -3.09
C GLY A 67 9.97 6.82 -4.20
N ILE A 68 9.02 6.51 -5.10
CA ILE A 68 9.25 5.62 -6.25
C ILE A 68 10.27 6.24 -7.22
N VAL A 69 10.14 7.52 -7.56
CA VAL A 69 11.09 8.21 -8.45
C VAL A 69 12.50 8.19 -7.85
N CYS A 70 12.64 8.51 -6.56
CA CYS A 70 13.92 8.43 -5.85
C CYS A 70 14.48 7.00 -5.82
N SER A 71 13.62 6.00 -5.63
CA SER A 71 14.02 4.58 -5.65
C SER A 71 14.57 4.16 -7.01
N VAL A 72 13.91 4.55 -8.11
CA VAL A 72 14.36 4.27 -9.48
C VAL A 72 15.68 4.97 -9.77
N LEU A 73 15.80 6.25 -9.42
CA LEU A 73 17.04 7.00 -9.59
C LEU A 73 18.20 6.34 -8.84
N SER A 74 17.99 5.96 -7.58
CA SER A 74 18.99 5.25 -6.78
C SER A 74 19.35 3.88 -7.39
N ALA A 75 18.35 3.11 -7.82
CA ALA A 75 18.56 1.81 -8.45
C ALA A 75 19.28 1.88 -9.80
N LEU A 76 19.14 2.96 -10.56
CA LEU A 76 19.76 3.13 -11.89
C LEU A 76 21.08 3.93 -11.86
N THR A 77 21.43 4.57 -10.75
CA THR A 77 22.67 5.38 -10.65
C THR A 77 23.60 4.84 -9.57
N PHE A 78 23.15 4.84 -8.32
CA PHE A 78 23.94 4.43 -7.16
C PHE A 78 24.29 2.94 -7.21
N LEU A 79 23.30 2.10 -7.51
CA LEU A 79 23.51 0.65 -7.52
C LEU A 79 24.49 0.19 -8.63
N PRO A 80 24.39 0.65 -9.89
CA PRO A 80 25.40 0.36 -10.91
C PRO A 80 26.80 0.81 -10.51
N ALA A 81 26.93 2.02 -9.97
CA ALA A 81 28.22 2.56 -9.55
C ALA A 81 28.85 1.68 -8.45
N ALA A 82 28.05 1.30 -7.44
CA ALA A 82 28.49 0.40 -6.38
C ALA A 82 28.88 -0.99 -6.92
N LEU A 83 28.06 -1.58 -7.78
CA LEU A 83 28.31 -2.92 -8.35
C LEU A 83 29.53 -2.96 -9.26
N VAL A 84 29.78 -1.91 -10.05
CA VAL A 84 30.99 -1.82 -10.88
C VAL A 84 32.24 -1.69 -10.01
N LEU A 85 32.17 -0.89 -8.93
CA LEU A 85 33.28 -0.64 -8.02
C LEU A 85 33.65 -1.89 -7.20
N LEU A 86 32.66 -2.61 -6.66
CA LEU A 86 32.85 -3.87 -5.94
C LEU A 86 33.11 -5.05 -6.89
N GLY A 87 32.57 -5.01 -8.10
CA GLY A 87 32.76 -6.02 -9.14
C GLY A 87 32.41 -7.44 -8.70
N ARG A 88 33.31 -8.39 -9.00
CA ARG A 88 33.13 -9.82 -8.63
C ARG A 88 33.15 -10.08 -7.11
N ALA A 89 33.64 -9.14 -6.30
CA ALA A 89 33.64 -9.27 -4.84
C ALA A 89 32.23 -9.07 -4.24
N ALA A 90 31.34 -8.34 -4.93
CA ALA A 90 29.95 -8.15 -4.50
C ALA A 90 29.15 -9.47 -4.43
N TYR A 91 29.61 -10.52 -5.12
CA TYR A 91 28.93 -11.81 -5.22
C TYR A 91 29.62 -12.93 -4.42
N TRP A 92 30.58 -12.61 -3.55
CA TRP A 92 31.18 -13.59 -2.62
C TRP A 92 30.17 -13.92 -1.50
N PRO A 93 29.83 -15.19 -1.17
CA PRO A 93 30.49 -16.48 -1.49
C PRO A 93 29.90 -17.25 -2.71
N ALA A 94 28.84 -16.76 -3.34
CA ALA A 94 28.19 -17.41 -4.47
C ALA A 94 28.84 -16.99 -5.80
N LYS A 95 30.01 -17.56 -6.13
CA LYS A 95 30.70 -17.30 -7.41
C LYS A 95 29.74 -17.52 -8.60
N PRO A 96 29.59 -16.55 -9.52
CA PRO A 96 28.87 -16.76 -10.76
C PRO A 96 29.62 -17.82 -11.57
N ARG A 97 29.05 -19.03 -11.64
CA ARG A 97 29.45 -20.04 -12.62
C ARG A 97 28.74 -19.69 -13.94
N PRO A 98 29.38 -19.89 -15.11
CA PRO A 98 28.66 -19.97 -16.36
C PRO A 98 27.49 -20.92 -16.15
N ALA A 99 26.30 -20.54 -16.60
CA ALA A 99 25.18 -21.44 -16.55
C ALA A 99 25.59 -22.70 -17.32
N ASP A 100 25.96 -23.77 -16.61
CA ASP A 100 25.72 -25.10 -17.15
C ASP A 100 24.23 -25.08 -17.51
N ASP A 101 23.89 -25.38 -18.75
CA ASP A 101 22.52 -25.46 -19.27
C ASP A 101 21.57 -26.27 -18.36
N LYS A 102 22.12 -27.01 -17.40
CA LYS A 102 21.41 -27.78 -16.37
C LYS A 102 20.90 -26.97 -15.17
N VAL A 103 21.40 -25.77 -14.91
CA VAL A 103 20.96 -24.91 -13.77
C VAL A 103 20.00 -23.80 -14.20
N SER A 104 19.82 -23.57 -15.51
CA SER A 104 18.75 -22.71 -16.04
C SER A 104 17.35 -23.34 -15.95
N GLY A 105 17.26 -24.58 -15.45
CA GLY A 105 16.00 -25.22 -15.09
C GLY A 105 15.52 -24.75 -13.72
N GLY A 106 14.98 -23.53 -13.64
CA GLY A 106 14.19 -23.10 -12.48
C GLY A 106 13.13 -24.17 -12.20
N HIS A 107 13.34 -24.92 -11.12
CA HIS A 107 12.59 -26.07 -10.60
C HIS A 107 11.52 -26.65 -11.53
N GLY A 108 11.65 -27.89 -11.99
CA GLY A 108 10.67 -28.57 -12.87
C GLY A 108 9.20 -28.51 -12.44
N ILE A 109 8.91 -28.10 -11.19
CA ILE A 109 7.59 -27.67 -10.72
C ILE A 109 7.05 -26.49 -11.55
N TRP A 110 7.83 -25.43 -11.81
CA TRP A 110 7.40 -24.28 -12.63
C TRP A 110 7.10 -24.68 -14.07
N HIS A 111 7.90 -25.58 -14.66
CA HIS A 111 7.61 -26.13 -15.99
C HIS A 111 6.33 -26.98 -15.98
N LYS A 112 6.07 -27.75 -14.92
CA LYS A 112 4.81 -28.51 -14.77
C LYS A 112 3.61 -27.58 -14.62
N VAL A 113 3.74 -26.49 -13.86
CA VAL A 113 2.68 -25.47 -13.71
C VAL A 113 2.43 -24.77 -15.04
N ALA A 114 3.46 -24.31 -15.75
CA ALA A 114 3.33 -23.71 -17.07
C ALA A 114 2.67 -24.68 -18.06
N ALA A 115 3.12 -25.94 -18.12
CA ALA A 115 2.53 -26.96 -18.97
C ALA A 115 1.05 -27.29 -18.61
N LEU A 116 0.67 -27.21 -17.33
CA LEU A 116 -0.71 -27.38 -16.90
C LEU A 116 -1.60 -26.23 -17.40
N VAL A 117 -1.10 -24.99 -17.32
CA VAL A 117 -1.77 -23.78 -17.81
C VAL A 117 -1.92 -23.85 -19.34
N ASP A 118 -0.85 -24.21 -20.06
CA ASP A 118 -0.85 -24.32 -21.53
C ASP A 118 -1.76 -25.45 -22.04
N ARG A 119 -1.86 -26.55 -21.30
CA ARG A 119 -2.72 -27.68 -21.68
C ARG A 119 -4.21 -27.36 -21.59
N SER A 120 -4.62 -26.41 -20.74
CA SER A 120 -6.04 -26.11 -20.54
C SER A 120 -6.35 -24.65 -20.16
N PRO A 121 -5.95 -23.67 -20.99
CA PRO A 121 -5.99 -22.25 -20.64
C PRO A 121 -7.40 -21.76 -20.27
N ARG A 122 -8.43 -22.22 -21.01
CA ARG A 122 -9.83 -21.84 -20.74
C ARG A 122 -10.35 -22.34 -19.40
N LYS A 123 -9.94 -23.54 -18.98
CA LYS A 123 -10.35 -24.12 -17.69
C LYS A 123 -9.68 -23.39 -16.54
N VAL A 124 -8.37 -23.15 -16.66
CA VAL A 124 -7.60 -22.43 -15.64
C VAL A 124 -8.17 -21.04 -15.41
N TRP A 125 -8.33 -20.25 -16.47
CA TRP A 125 -8.89 -18.90 -16.31
C TRP A 125 -10.32 -18.90 -15.78
N ALA A 126 -11.19 -19.81 -16.24
CA ALA A 126 -12.57 -19.91 -15.74
C ALA A 126 -12.62 -20.29 -14.25
N ILE A 127 -11.79 -21.24 -13.80
CA ILE A 127 -11.72 -21.65 -12.39
C ILE A 127 -11.17 -20.49 -11.53
N THR A 128 -10.09 -19.85 -11.96
CA THR A 128 -9.51 -18.72 -11.23
C THR A 128 -10.49 -17.55 -11.16
N LEU A 129 -11.20 -17.24 -12.24
CA LEU A 129 -12.22 -16.20 -12.25
C LEU A 129 -13.38 -16.54 -11.31
N ALA A 130 -13.88 -17.78 -11.35
CA ALA A 130 -14.95 -18.23 -10.46
C ALA A 130 -14.53 -18.13 -8.98
N ALA A 131 -13.29 -18.52 -8.66
CA ALA A 131 -12.74 -18.41 -7.31
C ALA A 131 -12.63 -16.95 -6.86
N LEU A 132 -12.13 -16.06 -7.72
CA LEU A 132 -12.04 -14.62 -7.42
C LEU A 132 -13.41 -13.99 -7.24
N ILE A 133 -14.41 -14.34 -8.06
CA ILE A 133 -15.79 -13.88 -7.91
C ILE A 133 -16.38 -14.39 -6.60
N ALA A 134 -16.15 -15.67 -6.25
CA ALA A 134 -16.61 -16.22 -4.99
C ALA A 134 -16.01 -15.46 -3.79
N CYS A 135 -14.72 -15.15 -3.80
CA CYS A 135 -14.09 -14.32 -2.76
C CYS A 135 -14.65 -12.88 -2.75
N ALA A 136 -14.85 -12.27 -3.91
CA ALA A 136 -15.38 -10.91 -4.03
C ALA A 136 -16.86 -10.81 -3.64
N ALA A 137 -17.64 -11.89 -3.76
CA ALA A 137 -19.06 -11.92 -3.39
C ALA A 137 -19.29 -11.66 -1.89
N PHE A 138 -18.27 -11.86 -1.05
CA PHE A 138 -18.30 -11.54 0.38
C PHE A 138 -17.82 -10.11 0.70
N ALA A 139 -17.35 -9.32 -0.28
CA ALA A 139 -16.95 -7.94 -0.04
C ALA A 139 -18.13 -7.02 0.42
N PRO A 140 -19.37 -7.15 -0.10
CA PRO A 140 -20.49 -6.32 0.34
C PRO A 140 -20.97 -6.61 1.77
N THR A 141 -20.57 -7.74 2.37
CA THR A 141 -20.91 -8.05 3.77
C THR A 141 -20.00 -7.33 4.76
N LEU A 142 -18.98 -6.61 4.29
CA LEU A 142 -18.15 -5.75 5.13
C LEU A 142 -18.96 -4.52 5.54
N THR A 143 -19.29 -4.45 6.83
CA THR A 143 -19.93 -3.27 7.43
C THR A 143 -18.96 -2.09 7.41
N SER A 144 -19.14 -1.19 6.43
CA SER A 144 -18.37 0.05 6.27
C SER A 144 -18.78 1.14 7.27
N LYS A 145 -18.91 0.79 8.55
CA LYS A 145 -18.91 1.77 9.63
C LYS A 145 -17.44 1.90 10.03
N GLY A 146 -16.87 3.09 9.87
CA GLY A 146 -15.44 3.32 10.11
C GLY A 146 -14.99 2.73 11.43
N VAL A 147 -13.77 2.19 11.46
CA VAL A 147 -13.18 1.56 12.65
C VAL A 147 -13.18 2.60 13.78
N PRO A 148 -13.96 2.42 14.85
CA PRO A 148 -13.89 3.33 15.99
C PRO A 148 -12.48 3.26 16.61
N LEU A 149 -11.96 4.39 17.09
CA LEU A 149 -10.54 4.52 17.48
C LEU A 149 -10.11 3.55 18.58
N ASP A 150 -11.05 3.02 19.36
CA ASP A 150 -10.86 2.00 20.38
C ASP A 150 -10.42 0.64 19.81
N GLU A 151 -10.86 0.27 18.61
CA GLU A 151 -10.49 -0.99 17.94
C GLU A 151 -9.10 -0.95 17.26
N ILE A 152 -8.50 0.24 17.08
CA ILE A 152 -7.14 0.39 16.52
C ILE A 152 -6.08 -0.02 17.56
N PHE A 153 -6.40 0.09 18.85
CA PHE A 153 -5.51 -0.32 19.92
C PHE A 153 -5.68 -1.81 20.19
N VAL A 154 -4.67 -2.60 19.81
CA VAL A 154 -4.56 -4.00 20.20
C VAL A 154 -4.57 -4.05 21.74
N ASN A 155 -5.65 -4.61 22.30
CA ASN A 155 -5.95 -4.91 23.72
C ASN A 155 -4.99 -4.37 24.81
N ASP A 156 -5.56 -3.71 25.82
CA ASP A 156 -4.95 -3.26 27.08
C ASP A 156 -4.09 -1.98 27.04
N ALA A 157 -4.46 -0.97 26.24
CA ALA A 157 -3.94 0.38 26.48
C ALA A 157 -4.65 0.98 27.71
N PRO A 158 -3.92 1.48 28.73
CA PRO A 158 -4.53 2.12 29.91
C PRO A 158 -5.47 3.28 29.56
N SER A 159 -5.26 3.91 28.41
CA SER A 159 -6.11 4.97 27.87
C SER A 159 -7.50 4.47 27.46
N VAL A 160 -7.62 3.22 26.97
CA VAL A 160 -8.93 2.61 26.61
C VAL A 160 -9.71 2.26 27.86
N ALA A 161 -9.07 1.63 28.86
CA ALA A 161 -9.71 1.32 30.14
C ALA A 161 -10.15 2.59 30.91
N ALA A 162 -9.34 3.65 30.87
CA ALA A 162 -9.71 4.95 31.43
C ALA A 162 -10.91 5.58 30.69
N GLN A 163 -10.98 5.43 29.36
CA GLN A 163 -12.10 5.94 28.56
C GLN A 163 -13.39 5.15 28.79
N GLU A 164 -13.30 3.83 28.96
CA GLU A 164 -14.44 2.98 29.33
C GLU A 164 -14.98 3.36 30.71
N THR A 165 -14.10 3.50 31.71
CA THR A 165 -14.48 3.94 33.07
C THR A 165 -15.11 5.35 33.05
N LEU A 166 -14.60 6.26 32.21
CA LEU A 166 -15.17 7.59 32.03
C LEU A 166 -16.56 7.53 31.40
N SER A 167 -16.78 6.63 30.44
CA SER A 167 -18.09 6.45 29.78
C SER A 167 -19.16 5.81 30.67
N GLU A 168 -18.76 5.01 31.67
CA GLU A 168 -19.69 4.47 32.67
C GLU A 168 -20.21 5.55 33.63
N HIS A 169 -19.38 6.55 33.95
CA HIS A 169 -19.68 7.55 34.98
C HIS A 169 -20.18 8.89 34.41
N PHE A 170 -19.95 9.16 33.12
CA PHE A 170 -20.40 10.37 32.45
C PHE A 170 -21.22 10.01 31.20
N PRO A 171 -22.40 10.61 31.00
CA PRO A 171 -23.22 10.32 29.83
C PRO A 171 -22.44 10.52 28.52
N GLY A 172 -22.75 9.66 27.53
CA GLY A 172 -22.11 9.68 26.22
C GLY A 172 -22.22 11.06 25.58
N GLY A 173 -21.08 11.62 25.17
CA GLY A 173 -21.00 12.96 24.55
C GLY A 173 -20.37 14.05 25.43
N SER A 174 -20.11 13.80 26.72
CA SER A 174 -19.42 14.77 27.60
C SER A 174 -18.02 15.19 27.10
N GLY A 175 -17.30 14.28 26.42
CA GLY A 175 -16.00 14.56 25.80
C GLY A 175 -16.05 14.94 24.31
N ASN A 176 -17.18 14.72 23.63
CA ASN A 176 -17.36 15.02 22.20
C ASN A 176 -18.87 15.17 21.88
N PRO A 177 -19.48 16.32 22.21
CA PRO A 177 -20.90 16.52 22.04
C PRO A 177 -21.29 16.61 20.56
N ALA A 178 -22.52 16.20 20.24
CA ALA A 178 -23.07 16.40 18.90
C ALA A 178 -23.30 17.90 18.64
N VAL A 179 -22.72 18.43 17.56
CA VAL A 179 -22.85 19.84 17.18
C VAL A 179 -23.96 20.00 16.14
N ILE A 180 -24.98 20.79 16.46
CA ILE A 180 -26.09 21.12 15.56
C ILE A 180 -25.89 22.54 15.04
N ILE A 181 -25.70 22.70 13.72
CA ILE A 181 -25.55 24.02 13.08
C ILE A 181 -26.89 24.41 12.47
N ALA A 182 -27.48 25.51 12.96
CA ALA A 182 -28.77 26.03 12.51
C ALA A 182 -28.71 27.54 12.27
N ALA A 183 -29.70 28.05 11.51
CA ALA A 183 -29.87 29.47 11.31
C ALA A 183 -30.24 30.16 12.65
N ALA A 184 -29.67 31.35 12.91
CA ALA A 184 -29.76 32.02 14.20
C ALA A 184 -31.20 32.39 14.61
N ASP A 185 -32.08 32.61 13.62
CA ASP A 185 -33.51 32.89 13.80
C ASP A 185 -34.31 31.65 14.25
N ARG A 186 -33.76 30.44 14.06
CA ARG A 186 -34.41 29.16 14.38
C ARG A 186 -33.89 28.54 15.69
N LEU A 187 -33.07 29.27 16.44
CA LEU A 187 -32.41 28.77 17.65
C LEU A 187 -33.39 28.18 18.70
N PRO A 188 -34.52 28.83 19.04
CA PRO A 188 -35.46 28.27 20.03
C PRO A 188 -36.06 26.94 19.58
N GLU A 189 -36.43 26.83 18.31
CA GLU A 189 -37.08 25.64 17.76
C GLU A 189 -36.12 24.45 17.67
N VAL A 190 -34.85 24.71 17.34
CA VAL A 190 -33.83 23.67 17.22
C VAL A 190 -33.40 23.16 18.59
N THR A 191 -33.26 24.03 19.60
CA THR A 191 -32.98 23.61 20.97
C THR A 191 -34.10 22.73 21.53
N GLU A 192 -35.36 23.15 21.36
CA GLU A 192 -36.51 22.38 21.83
C GLU A 192 -36.63 21.01 21.11
N ALA A 193 -36.34 20.96 19.81
CA ALA A 193 -36.33 19.70 19.06
C ALA A 193 -35.20 18.76 19.51
N ALA A 194 -34.01 19.30 19.80
CA ALA A 194 -32.87 18.53 20.28
C ALA A 194 -33.15 17.92 21.68
N GLU A 195 -33.70 18.70 22.62
CA GLU A 195 -34.04 18.20 23.96
C GLU A 195 -35.14 17.13 23.96
N ARG A 196 -36.02 17.13 22.94
CA ARG A 196 -37.04 16.09 22.76
C ARG A 196 -36.55 14.83 22.06
N THR A 197 -35.32 14.81 21.58
CA THR A 197 -34.78 13.65 20.87
C THR A 197 -34.31 12.60 21.88
N ASP A 198 -34.81 11.37 21.75
CA ASP A 198 -34.42 10.27 22.63
C ASP A 198 -32.89 10.05 22.60
N GLY A 199 -32.28 10.05 23.79
CA GLY A 199 -30.83 9.90 23.96
C GLY A 199 -30.05 11.22 24.12
N VAL A 200 -30.72 12.37 24.09
CA VAL A 200 -30.11 13.68 24.41
C VAL A 200 -30.32 13.99 25.89
N ASP A 201 -29.22 14.18 26.64
CA ASP A 201 -29.26 14.53 28.06
C ASP A 201 -29.46 16.05 28.28
N SER A 202 -28.80 16.89 27.47
CA SER A 202 -28.98 18.35 27.48
C SER A 202 -28.58 18.97 26.13
N ALA A 203 -29.16 20.13 25.80
CA ALA A 203 -28.80 20.93 24.64
C ALA A 203 -28.54 22.38 25.05
N VAL A 204 -27.35 22.90 24.73
CA VAL A 204 -26.95 24.27 25.11
C VAL A 204 -26.76 25.12 23.85
N PRO A 205 -27.51 26.23 23.68
CA PRO A 205 -27.32 27.12 22.55
C PRO A 205 -26.02 27.92 22.67
N VAL A 206 -25.22 27.96 21.60
CA VAL A 206 -24.00 28.77 21.52
C VAL A 206 -24.12 29.72 20.33
N SER A 207 -24.09 31.03 20.60
CA SER A 207 -24.18 32.10 19.58
C SER A 207 -22.87 32.85 19.36
N ALA A 208 -21.78 32.44 20.01
CA ALA A 208 -20.47 33.05 19.84
C ALA A 208 -19.92 32.75 18.43
N GLY A 209 -19.46 33.78 17.72
CA GLY A 209 -18.79 33.61 16.44
C GLY A 209 -17.46 32.88 16.60
N GLY A 210 -17.31 31.73 15.96
CA GLY A 210 -16.10 30.91 16.04
C GLY A 210 -16.33 29.52 15.45
N ARG A 211 -15.25 28.75 15.26
CA ARG A 211 -15.38 27.31 14.96
C ARG A 211 -15.92 26.61 16.22
N PRO A 212 -16.80 25.60 16.07
CA PRO A 212 -17.25 24.77 17.19
C PRO A 212 -16.08 24.08 17.88
#